data_AF-A0A7V2UZW3-F1
#
_entry.id   AF-A0A7V2UZW3-F1
#
_cell.length_a   1.000
_cell.length_b   1.000
_cell.length_c   1.000
_cell.angle_alpha   90.00
_cell.angle_beta   90.00
_cell.angle_gamma   90.00
#
_symmetry.space_group_name_H-M   'P 1'
#
loop_
_entity.id
_entity.type
_entity.pdbx_description
1 polymer ?
#
loop_
_entity_poly.entity_id
_entity_poly.type
_entity_poly.pdbx_seq_one_letter_code
_entity_poly.pdbx_strand_id
1 'polypeptide(L)'
;MRKIALVNQKGGVGKTTTAVNLGAGLARLGKRVILIDIDPQANATLALGLTMQEVETSVYEVLRGEAKASDALVERVPHLLLLPSRLDLAGIEMELAQTIGRETVLREASRDLPPADYLIVDCPPSLGLLNINALTCVDEVFIPMQCEFFALQGIAMLTRTVGLVQKRLNPGLKVTGVIPCMYDARKGLAREVLSEIERHFGGAVFRTRIRANVRLAESPSHGRTIFEYAPESHGAQDYLALAREVAGLPPEPAPAAEAEPAAIGEPPPPATASQAPHSAAPPAETAPPKPKAKTVPPQPAPSAETVAKAFADGGGPASPPARPAPRVKAPGATRTGPPPPAPSP
;
A
#
# COMPACT_ATOMS: atom_id res chain seq x y z
N MET A 1 -0.83 26.21 -4.53
CA MET A 1 -1.35 24.91 -4.04
C MET A 1 -0.89 23.82 -4.99
N ARG A 2 -0.25 22.77 -4.49
CA ARG A 2 0.07 21.55 -5.25
C ARG A 2 -1.02 20.51 -5.02
N LYS A 3 -1.59 19.94 -6.09
CA LYS A 3 -2.70 18.98 -6.01
C LYS A 3 -2.21 17.61 -6.45
N ILE A 4 -2.35 16.61 -5.58
CA ILE A 4 -1.73 15.30 -5.72
C ILE A 4 -2.77 14.20 -5.48
N ALA A 5 -2.89 13.23 -6.38
CA ALA A 5 -3.69 12.02 -6.17
C ALA A 5 -2.80 10.81 -5.90
N LEU A 6 -3.18 10.00 -4.90
CA LEU A 6 -2.45 8.80 -4.49
C LEU A 6 -3.13 7.58 -5.11
N VAL A 7 -2.64 7.11 -6.26
CA VAL A 7 -3.37 6.13 -7.10
C VAL A 7 -2.58 4.84 -7.28
N ASN A 8 -3.28 3.71 -7.13
CA ASN A 8 -2.81 2.37 -7.47
C ASN A 8 -3.99 1.38 -7.47
N GLN A 9 -4.10 0.57 -8.51
CA GLN A 9 -5.14 -0.45 -8.67
C GLN A 9 -4.99 -1.62 -7.68
N LYS A 10 -3.79 -1.87 -7.13
CA LYS A 10 -3.59 -2.92 -6.12
C LYS A 10 -4.03 -2.42 -4.74
N GLY A 11 -4.87 -3.19 -4.06
CA GLY A 11 -5.18 -2.99 -2.64
C GLY A 11 -3.96 -3.26 -1.75
N GLY A 12 -3.89 -2.64 -0.57
CA GLY A 12 -2.85 -2.95 0.43
C GLY A 12 -1.43 -2.47 0.12
N VAL A 13 -1.22 -1.66 -0.92
CA VAL A 13 0.11 -1.13 -1.30
C VAL A 13 0.58 0.07 -0.49
N GLY A 14 -0.24 0.57 0.44
CA GLY A 14 0.08 1.73 1.27
C GLY A 14 -0.45 3.07 0.76
N LYS A 15 -1.49 3.12 -0.09
CA LYS A 15 -2.11 4.38 -0.57
C LYS A 15 -2.60 5.26 0.57
N THR A 16 -3.58 4.80 1.33
CA THR A 16 -4.13 5.51 2.49
C THR A 16 -3.07 5.80 3.54
N THR A 17 -2.22 4.80 3.86
CA THR A 17 -1.12 5.00 4.79
C THR A 17 -0.20 6.13 4.35
N THR A 18 0.07 6.23 3.04
CA THR A 18 0.85 7.32 2.47
C THR A 18 0.09 8.63 2.51
N ALA A 19 -1.16 8.67 2.09
CA ALA A 19 -1.97 9.89 2.06
C ALA A 19 -2.05 10.56 3.44
N VAL A 20 -2.36 9.77 4.48
CA VAL A 20 -2.45 10.22 5.87
C VAL A 20 -1.10 10.68 6.40
N ASN A 21 -0.05 9.86 6.29
CA ASN A 21 1.22 10.17 6.94
C ASN A 21 2.08 11.16 6.13
N LEU A 22 1.95 11.23 4.81
CA LEU A 22 2.52 12.31 4.01
C LEU A 22 1.84 13.64 4.36
N GLY A 23 0.50 13.66 4.44
CA GLY A 23 -0.25 14.85 4.82
C GLY A 23 0.15 15.35 6.21
N ALA A 24 0.22 14.45 7.19
CA ALA A 24 0.67 14.79 8.54
C ALA A 24 2.14 15.23 8.57
N GLY A 25 3.02 14.60 7.78
CA GLY A 25 4.43 14.98 7.67
C GLY A 25 4.59 16.39 7.09
N LEU A 26 3.85 16.73 6.04
CA LEU A 26 3.82 18.08 5.46
C LEU A 26 3.27 19.11 6.45
N ALA A 27 2.22 18.77 7.19
CA ALA A 27 1.65 19.60 8.24
C ALA A 27 2.67 19.91 9.35
N ARG A 28 3.46 18.91 9.77
CA ARG A 28 4.57 19.08 10.72
C ARG A 28 5.70 19.97 10.18
N LEU A 29 5.86 20.06 8.86
CA LEU A 29 6.78 21.00 8.21
C LEU A 29 6.16 22.41 8.04
N GLY A 30 5.05 22.69 8.70
CA GLY A 30 4.37 23.99 8.71
C GLY A 30 3.56 24.26 7.43
N LYS A 31 3.21 23.23 6.66
CA LYS A 31 2.38 23.37 5.46
C LYS A 31 0.91 23.20 5.80
N ARG A 32 0.04 23.99 5.14
CA ARG A 32 -1.41 23.77 5.20
C ARG A 32 -1.78 22.69 4.20
N VAL A 33 -2.41 21.63 4.69
CA VAL A 33 -2.75 20.44 3.90
C VAL A 33 -4.24 20.19 3.98
N ILE A 34 -4.85 19.88 2.83
CA ILE A 34 -6.18 19.30 2.75
C ILE A 34 -6.02 17.87 2.23
N LEU A 35 -6.57 16.89 2.95
CA LEU A 35 -6.72 15.52 2.53
C LEU A 35 -8.18 15.26 2.17
N ILE A 36 -8.46 14.74 0.99
CA ILE A 36 -9.77 14.25 0.60
C ILE A 36 -9.72 12.72 0.57
N ASP A 37 -10.54 12.08 1.37
CA ASP A 37 -10.79 10.65 1.30
C ASP A 37 -11.91 10.41 0.28
N ILE A 38 -11.62 9.74 -0.85
CA ILE A 38 -12.63 9.34 -1.82
C ILE A 38 -12.76 7.81 -1.94
N ASP A 39 -12.24 7.06 -0.97
CA ASP A 39 -12.45 5.63 -0.90
C ASP A 39 -13.73 5.35 -0.09
N PRO A 40 -14.73 4.62 -0.62
CA PRO A 40 -15.90 4.21 0.17
C PRO A 40 -15.58 3.41 1.43
N GLN A 41 -14.39 2.81 1.53
CA GLN A 41 -13.94 2.15 2.75
C GLN A 41 -13.53 3.15 3.84
N ALA A 42 -13.37 4.43 3.50
CA ALA A 42 -13.11 5.54 4.41
C ALA A 42 -11.91 5.28 5.35
N ASN A 43 -10.88 4.59 4.83
CA ASN A 43 -9.73 4.18 5.62
C ASN A 43 -8.91 5.39 6.09
N ALA A 44 -8.81 6.47 5.30
CA ALA A 44 -8.09 7.67 5.72
C ALA A 44 -8.85 8.39 6.83
N THR A 45 -10.18 8.44 6.69
CA THR A 45 -11.11 9.00 7.68
C THR A 45 -10.95 8.32 9.03
N LEU A 46 -11.01 6.97 9.05
CA LEU A 46 -10.81 6.17 10.25
C LEU A 46 -9.39 6.32 10.83
N ALA A 47 -8.37 6.35 9.96
CA ALA A 47 -6.97 6.47 10.40
C ALA A 47 -6.66 7.79 11.10
N LEU A 48 -7.43 8.86 10.82
CA LEU A 48 -7.35 10.15 11.50
C LEU A 48 -8.28 10.24 12.74
N GLY A 49 -8.85 9.11 13.15
CA GLY A 49 -9.57 8.98 14.42
C GLY A 49 -11.00 9.52 14.41
N LEU A 50 -11.60 9.69 13.22
CA LEU A 50 -13.04 9.92 13.08
C LEU A 50 -13.77 8.59 13.05
N THR A 51 -14.88 8.52 13.77
CA THR A 51 -15.86 7.45 13.68
C THR A 51 -16.91 7.78 12.62
N MET A 52 -17.56 6.76 12.05
CA MET A 52 -18.62 6.99 11.05
C MET A 52 -19.81 7.77 11.62
N GLN A 53 -20.00 7.74 12.94
CA GLN A 53 -21.05 8.47 13.64
C GLN A 53 -20.74 9.97 13.78
N GLU A 54 -19.46 10.35 13.81
CA GLU A 54 -19.02 11.74 13.88
C GLU A 54 -19.05 12.45 12.51
N VAL A 55 -19.08 11.68 11.42
CA VAL A 55 -19.12 12.22 10.05
C VAL A 55 -20.56 12.53 9.66
N GLU A 56 -21.01 13.75 9.97
CA GLU A 56 -22.35 14.23 9.59
C GLU A 56 -22.44 14.52 8.08
N THR A 57 -21.42 15.17 7.52
CA THR A 57 -21.30 15.49 6.09
C THR A 57 -19.98 14.96 5.57
N SER A 58 -20.02 14.26 4.44
CA SER A 58 -18.87 13.62 3.83
C SER A 58 -18.68 14.09 2.38
N VAL A 59 -17.64 13.56 1.73
CA VAL A 59 -17.44 13.76 0.29
C VAL A 59 -18.63 13.26 -0.54
N TYR A 60 -19.46 12.36 -0.01
CA TYR A 60 -20.67 11.90 -0.69
C TYR A 60 -21.67 13.05 -0.92
N GLU A 61 -22.06 13.77 0.13
CA GLU A 61 -22.96 14.93 0.04
C GLU A 61 -22.36 16.02 -0.86
N VAL A 62 -21.04 16.23 -0.76
CA VAL A 62 -20.31 17.20 -1.57
C VAL A 62 -20.37 16.85 -3.06
N LEU A 63 -20.18 15.58 -3.43
CA LEU A 63 -20.26 15.14 -4.83
C LEU A 63 -21.70 15.16 -5.37
N ARG A 64 -22.71 15.07 -4.51
CA ARG A 64 -24.12 15.28 -4.88
C ARG A 64 -24.49 16.75 -5.03
N GLY A 65 -23.61 17.68 -4.62
CA GLY A 65 -23.90 19.11 -4.58
C GLY A 65 -24.86 19.50 -3.46
N GLU A 66 -25.01 18.66 -2.44
CA GLU A 66 -25.89 18.86 -1.29
C GLU A 66 -25.18 19.59 -0.14
N ALA A 67 -23.85 19.62 -0.18
CA ALA A 67 -23.02 20.36 0.75
C ALA A 67 -21.83 21.02 0.03
N LYS A 68 -21.34 22.11 0.62
CA LYS A 68 -20.08 22.74 0.24
C LYS A 68 -18.90 21.94 0.77
N ALA A 69 -17.82 21.82 0.01
CA ALA A 69 -16.64 21.10 0.49
C ALA A 69 -16.00 21.82 1.67
N SER A 70 -16.04 23.15 1.71
CA SER A 70 -15.52 23.94 2.84
C SER A 70 -16.19 23.62 4.17
N ASP A 71 -17.49 23.33 4.14
CA ASP A 71 -18.33 23.17 5.33
C ASP A 71 -18.21 21.73 5.89
N ALA A 72 -17.75 20.79 5.07
CA ALA A 72 -17.55 19.38 5.43
C ALA A 72 -16.11 19.07 5.91
N LEU A 73 -15.22 20.06 5.98
CA LEU A 73 -13.84 19.85 6.42
C LEU A 73 -13.74 19.70 7.94
N VAL A 74 -12.95 18.73 8.38
CA VAL A 74 -12.66 18.47 9.79
C VAL A 74 -11.16 18.53 10.03
N GLU A 75 -10.72 19.27 11.06
CA GLU A 75 -9.32 19.28 11.49
C GLU A 75 -9.11 18.29 12.63
N ARG A 76 -8.21 17.31 12.43
CA ARG A 76 -7.83 16.33 13.47
C ARG A 76 -6.35 16.41 13.85
N VAL A 77 -5.53 16.84 12.92
CA VAL A 77 -4.10 17.09 13.11
C VAL A 77 -3.86 18.55 12.76
N PRO A 78 -3.13 19.33 13.58
CA PRO A 78 -2.89 20.74 13.28
C PRO A 78 -2.34 20.94 11.87
N HIS A 79 -2.94 21.87 11.12
CA HIS A 79 -2.64 22.19 9.72
C HIS A 79 -3.00 21.09 8.69
N LEU A 80 -3.72 20.04 9.09
CA LEU A 80 -4.24 19.01 8.20
C LEU A 80 -5.76 18.92 8.33
N LEU A 81 -6.45 19.47 7.34
CA LEU A 81 -7.90 19.35 7.17
C LEU A 81 -8.21 18.08 6.39
N LEU A 82 -9.28 17.39 6.79
CA LEU A 82 -9.80 16.21 6.12
C LEU A 82 -11.21 16.49 5.59
N LEU A 83 -11.45 16.19 4.32
CA LEU A 83 -12.79 15.96 3.79
C LEU A 83 -13.08 14.45 3.91
N PRO A 84 -13.91 14.02 4.87
CA PRO A 84 -14.07 12.61 5.19
C PRO A 84 -14.90 11.87 4.15
N SER A 85 -14.76 10.54 4.14
CA SER A 85 -15.57 9.60 3.35
C SER A 85 -16.47 8.77 4.27
N ARG A 86 -17.46 8.11 3.69
CA ARG A 86 -18.30 7.12 4.37
C ARG A 86 -18.79 6.04 3.39
N LEU A 87 -19.38 4.97 3.91
CA LEU A 87 -19.68 3.75 3.14
C LEU A 87 -20.62 3.96 1.93
N ASP A 88 -21.54 4.91 2.04
CA ASP A 88 -22.51 5.20 0.98
C ASP A 88 -21.89 5.81 -0.28
N LEU A 89 -20.64 6.28 -0.20
CA LEU A 89 -19.86 6.70 -1.36
C LEU A 89 -19.75 5.57 -2.39
N ALA A 90 -19.94 4.31 -2.00
CA ALA A 90 -20.03 3.19 -2.93
C ALA A 90 -21.17 3.34 -3.96
N GLY A 91 -22.26 4.04 -3.62
CA GLY A 91 -23.39 4.31 -4.51
C GLY A 91 -23.18 5.49 -5.46
N ILE A 92 -22.23 6.38 -5.17
CA ILE A 92 -22.08 7.65 -5.90
C ILE A 92 -21.73 7.43 -7.37
N GLU A 93 -21.01 6.36 -7.71
CA GLU A 93 -20.62 6.09 -9.09
C GLU A 93 -21.85 5.83 -9.99
N MET A 94 -22.90 5.22 -9.44
CA MET A 94 -24.16 5.00 -10.16
C MET A 94 -24.94 6.31 -10.35
N GLU A 95 -24.96 7.17 -9.34
CA GLU A 95 -25.62 8.47 -9.38
C GLU A 95 -24.92 9.41 -10.37
N LEU A 96 -23.59 9.49 -10.29
CA LEU A 96 -22.77 10.30 -11.20
C LEU A 96 -22.81 9.79 -12.63
N ALA A 97 -23.10 8.50 -12.89
CA ALA A 97 -23.14 7.96 -14.25
C ALA A 97 -24.12 8.72 -15.17
N GLN A 98 -25.19 9.31 -14.60
CA GLN A 98 -26.20 10.09 -15.31
C GLN A 98 -25.91 11.60 -15.35
N THR A 99 -24.83 12.05 -14.70
CA THR A 99 -24.48 13.47 -14.59
C THR A 99 -23.67 13.93 -15.80
N ILE A 100 -24.02 15.09 -16.35
CA ILE A 100 -23.21 15.74 -17.40
C ILE A 100 -21.90 16.22 -16.79
N GLY A 101 -20.77 15.88 -17.39
CA GLY A 101 -19.45 16.23 -16.83
C GLY A 101 -19.10 15.44 -15.56
N ARG A 102 -19.69 14.25 -15.39
CA ARG A 102 -19.46 13.31 -14.28
C ARG A 102 -18.00 13.05 -13.93
N GLU A 103 -17.09 13.20 -14.88
CA GLU A 103 -15.65 13.02 -14.69
C GLU A 103 -14.99 14.19 -13.95
N THR A 104 -15.68 15.31 -13.78
CA THR A 104 -15.14 16.58 -13.25
C THR A 104 -15.85 17.08 -11.99
N VAL A 105 -16.76 16.29 -11.42
CA VAL A 105 -17.59 16.69 -10.28
C VAL A 105 -16.73 17.04 -9.07
N LEU A 106 -15.72 16.23 -8.73
CA LEU A 106 -14.81 16.55 -7.62
C LEU A 106 -13.98 17.82 -7.90
N ARG A 107 -13.58 18.04 -9.16
CA ARG A 107 -12.86 19.26 -9.55
C ARG A 107 -13.72 20.51 -9.29
N GLU A 108 -15.00 20.45 -9.64
CA GLU A 108 -15.93 21.55 -9.40
C GLU A 108 -16.24 21.74 -7.91
N ALA A 109 -16.49 20.64 -7.21
CA ALA A 109 -16.81 20.65 -5.78
C ALA A 109 -15.62 21.09 -4.90
N SER A 110 -14.38 20.98 -5.39
CA SER A 110 -13.18 21.40 -4.65
C SER A 110 -12.83 22.90 -4.80
N ARG A 111 -13.64 23.68 -5.53
CA ARG A 111 -13.36 25.10 -5.82
C ARG A 111 -13.49 26.03 -4.62
N ASP A 112 -14.33 25.68 -3.66
CA ASP A 112 -14.60 26.44 -2.43
C ASP A 112 -13.69 26.04 -1.26
N LEU A 113 -12.77 25.09 -1.46
CA LEU A 113 -11.80 24.71 -0.44
C LEU A 113 -10.95 25.92 0.00
N PRO A 114 -10.61 26.00 1.30
CA PRO A 114 -9.80 27.09 1.82
C PRO A 114 -8.38 27.07 1.25
N PRO A 115 -7.64 28.20 1.30
CA PRO A 115 -6.27 28.25 0.82
C PRO A 115 -5.36 27.24 1.52
N ALA A 116 -4.76 26.34 0.75
CA ALA A 116 -3.81 25.34 1.22
C ALA A 116 -2.55 25.32 0.35
N ASP A 117 -1.46 24.80 0.93
CA ASP A 117 -0.21 24.60 0.20
C ASP A 117 -0.27 23.29 -0.58
N TYR A 118 -0.93 22.27 -0.01
CA TYR A 118 -1.14 20.95 -0.60
C TYR A 118 -2.60 20.49 -0.52
N LEU A 119 -3.06 19.87 -1.61
CA LEU A 119 -4.28 19.07 -1.66
C LEU A 119 -3.88 17.63 -2.00
N ILE A 120 -4.23 16.68 -1.15
CA ILE A 120 -3.96 15.26 -1.32
C ILE A 120 -5.29 14.53 -1.47
N VAL A 121 -5.41 13.65 -2.46
CA VAL A 121 -6.62 12.83 -2.67
C VAL A 121 -6.26 11.36 -2.47
N ASP A 122 -6.81 10.72 -1.43
CA ASP A 122 -6.69 9.27 -1.20
C ASP A 122 -7.73 8.53 -2.05
N CYS A 123 -7.23 7.71 -2.97
CA CYS A 123 -8.03 7.12 -4.03
C CYS A 123 -8.32 5.62 -3.77
N PRO A 124 -9.53 5.13 -4.10
CA PRO A 124 -9.85 3.71 -3.98
C PRO A 124 -8.97 2.83 -4.88
N PRO A 125 -8.86 1.52 -4.59
CA PRO A 125 -8.08 0.58 -5.39
C PRO A 125 -8.71 0.22 -6.76
N SER A 126 -9.78 0.89 -7.18
CA SER A 126 -10.41 0.66 -8.48
C SER A 126 -9.73 1.50 -9.58
N LEU A 127 -10.23 1.46 -10.82
CA LEU A 127 -9.95 2.47 -11.84
C LEU A 127 -11.29 3.08 -12.33
N GLY A 128 -12.23 3.21 -11.38
CA GLY A 128 -13.60 3.65 -11.62
C GLY A 128 -13.74 5.16 -11.76
N LEU A 129 -14.98 5.63 -11.71
CA LEU A 129 -15.34 7.03 -11.90
C LEU A 129 -14.80 7.92 -10.78
N LEU A 130 -14.68 7.40 -9.56
CA LEU A 130 -14.04 8.12 -8.45
C LEU A 130 -12.57 8.45 -8.74
N ASN A 131 -11.81 7.48 -9.28
CA ASN A 131 -10.42 7.72 -9.66
C ASN A 131 -10.30 8.68 -10.84
N ILE A 132 -11.22 8.61 -11.81
CA ILE A 132 -11.26 9.61 -12.88
C ILE A 132 -11.49 11.02 -12.30
N ASN A 133 -12.43 11.17 -11.36
CA ASN A 133 -12.68 12.43 -10.67
C ASN A 133 -11.45 12.95 -9.89
N ALA A 134 -10.71 12.08 -9.20
CA ALA A 134 -9.45 12.47 -8.57
C ALA A 134 -8.43 12.96 -9.61
N LEU A 135 -8.22 12.20 -10.68
CA LEU A 135 -7.25 12.50 -11.73
C LEU A 135 -7.60 13.75 -12.54
N THR A 136 -8.89 14.11 -12.64
CA THR A 136 -9.26 15.43 -13.16
C THR A 136 -9.05 16.51 -12.11
N CYS A 137 -9.31 16.27 -10.82
CA CYS A 137 -9.14 17.30 -9.78
C CYS A 137 -7.68 17.77 -9.57
N VAL A 138 -6.69 16.91 -9.81
CA VAL A 138 -5.26 17.13 -9.45
C VAL A 138 -4.34 17.45 -10.63
N ASP A 139 -3.12 17.90 -10.33
CA ASP A 139 -2.07 18.15 -11.33
C ASP A 139 -1.02 17.02 -11.33
N GLU A 140 -0.85 16.36 -10.19
CA GLU A 140 0.21 15.38 -9.92
C GLU A 140 -0.39 14.04 -9.48
N VAL A 141 0.22 12.94 -9.93
CA VAL A 141 -0.09 11.58 -9.49
C VAL A 141 1.12 11.00 -8.78
N PHE A 142 0.90 10.55 -7.54
CA PHE A 142 1.83 9.72 -6.81
C PHE A 142 1.34 8.27 -6.83
N ILE A 143 2.29 7.34 -7.01
CA ILE A 143 2.02 5.89 -7.12
C ILE A 143 2.70 5.18 -5.94
N PRO A 144 1.99 4.98 -4.80
CA PRO A 144 2.45 4.12 -3.72
C PRO A 144 2.43 2.67 -4.18
N MET A 145 3.52 1.93 -3.99
CA MET A 145 3.62 0.57 -4.51
C MET A 145 4.59 -0.32 -3.74
N GLN A 146 4.32 -1.63 -3.74
CA GLN A 146 5.25 -2.62 -3.23
C GLN A 146 6.14 -3.14 -4.38
N CYS A 147 7.43 -3.34 -4.11
CA CYS A 147 8.38 -3.92 -5.08
C CYS A 147 8.26 -5.46 -5.12
N GLU A 148 7.14 -5.94 -5.64
CA GLU A 148 6.81 -7.36 -5.80
C GLU A 148 6.59 -7.74 -7.26
N PHE A 149 6.44 -9.04 -7.54
CA PHE A 149 6.32 -9.58 -8.90
C PHE A 149 5.27 -8.85 -9.78
N PHE A 150 4.07 -8.59 -9.25
CA PHE A 150 2.98 -7.96 -10.01
C PHE A 150 3.05 -6.43 -10.07
N ALA A 151 4.08 -5.82 -9.49
CA ALA A 151 4.19 -4.37 -9.38
C ALA A 151 4.26 -3.67 -10.75
N LEU A 152 5.03 -4.25 -11.68
CA LEU A 152 5.21 -3.71 -13.03
C LEU A 152 3.91 -3.78 -13.86
N GLN A 153 3.12 -4.84 -13.69
CA GLN A 153 1.83 -4.99 -14.38
C GLN A 153 0.83 -3.91 -13.92
N GLY A 154 0.73 -3.69 -12.60
CA GLY A 154 -0.15 -2.66 -12.03
C GLY A 154 0.22 -1.25 -12.50
N ILE A 155 1.52 -0.96 -12.59
CA ILE A 155 2.04 0.29 -13.17
C ILE A 155 1.56 0.49 -14.61
N ALA A 156 1.71 -0.52 -15.47
CA ALA A 156 1.41 -0.37 -16.89
C ALA A 156 -0.07 -0.01 -17.12
N MET A 157 -0.98 -0.63 -16.36
CA MET A 157 -2.41 -0.33 -16.40
C MET A 157 -2.72 1.08 -15.88
N LEU A 158 -2.06 1.49 -14.80
CA LEU A 158 -2.22 2.83 -14.23
C LEU A 158 -1.73 3.91 -15.21
N THR A 159 -0.52 3.76 -15.78
CA THR A 159 0.05 4.70 -16.75
C THR A 159 -0.85 4.84 -17.98
N ARG A 160 -1.44 3.74 -18.46
CA ARG A 160 -2.42 3.78 -19.56
C ARG A 160 -3.65 4.62 -19.18
N THR A 161 -4.17 4.44 -17.98
CA THR A 161 -5.37 5.16 -17.49
C THR A 161 -5.07 6.65 -17.33
N VAL A 162 -3.94 6.99 -16.69
CA VAL A 162 -3.48 8.38 -16.56
C VAL A 162 -3.30 9.03 -17.93
N GLY A 163 -2.71 8.32 -18.91
CA GLY A 163 -2.56 8.85 -20.27
C GLY A 163 -3.89 9.12 -20.98
N LEU A 164 -4.93 8.31 -20.74
CA LEU A 164 -6.27 8.54 -21.28
C LEU A 164 -6.93 9.80 -20.67
N VAL A 165 -6.83 9.95 -19.34
CA VAL A 165 -7.32 11.14 -18.64
C VAL A 165 -6.55 12.38 -19.10
N GLN A 166 -5.23 12.28 -19.19
CA GLN A 166 -4.38 13.38 -19.65
C GLN A 166 -4.78 13.85 -21.05
N LYS A 167 -4.99 12.93 -21.98
CA LYS A 167 -5.35 13.27 -23.37
C LYS A 167 -6.73 13.91 -23.51
N ARG A 168 -7.70 13.55 -22.67
CA ARG A 168 -9.11 13.90 -22.89
C ARG A 168 -9.69 14.90 -21.89
N LEU A 169 -9.20 14.90 -20.66
CA LEU A 169 -9.86 15.57 -19.53
C LEU A 169 -8.92 16.47 -18.72
N ASN A 170 -7.63 16.15 -18.67
CA ASN A 170 -6.65 16.92 -17.88
C ASN A 170 -5.25 16.95 -18.49
N PRO A 171 -5.00 17.77 -19.54
CA PRO A 171 -3.71 17.81 -20.25
C PRO A 171 -2.50 18.13 -19.37
N GLY A 172 -2.70 18.80 -18.23
CA GLY A 172 -1.65 19.13 -17.26
C GLY A 172 -1.23 17.98 -16.35
N LEU A 173 -2.02 16.90 -16.27
CA LEU A 173 -1.80 15.78 -15.34
C LEU A 173 -0.48 15.07 -15.61
N LYS A 174 0.33 14.86 -14.57
CA LYS A 174 1.63 14.18 -14.67
C LYS A 174 1.82 13.18 -13.55
N VAL A 175 2.43 12.03 -13.85
CA VAL A 175 3.01 11.16 -12.83
C VAL A 175 4.32 11.80 -12.38
N THR A 176 4.36 12.30 -11.16
CA THR A 176 5.53 13.02 -10.60
C THR A 176 6.18 12.28 -9.44
N GLY A 177 5.56 11.21 -8.96
CA GLY A 177 6.04 10.45 -7.81
C GLY A 177 5.74 8.96 -7.89
N VAL A 178 6.73 8.12 -7.65
CA VAL A 178 6.57 6.69 -7.35
C VAL A 178 7.20 6.45 -5.99
N ILE A 179 6.42 5.88 -5.07
CA ILE A 179 6.80 5.72 -3.66
C ILE A 179 6.96 4.22 -3.38
N PRO A 180 8.20 3.72 -3.20
CA PRO A 180 8.43 2.35 -2.79
C PRO A 180 7.98 2.14 -1.33
N CYS A 181 6.90 1.38 -1.16
CA CYS A 181 6.28 1.07 0.11
C CYS A 181 6.60 -0.35 0.55
N MET A 182 6.66 -0.56 1.88
CA MET A 182 6.97 -1.83 2.52
C MET A 182 8.27 -2.45 1.99
N TYR A 183 9.26 -1.59 1.70
CA TYR A 183 10.49 -1.98 1.04
C TYR A 183 11.40 -2.77 2.00
N ASP A 184 11.93 -3.90 1.51
CA ASP A 184 12.91 -4.71 2.21
C ASP A 184 14.14 -4.92 1.32
N ALA A 185 15.21 -4.19 1.63
CA ALA A 185 16.46 -4.21 0.85
C ALA A 185 17.14 -5.59 0.81
N ARG A 186 16.83 -6.47 1.76
CA ARG A 186 17.40 -7.82 1.85
C ARG A 186 16.85 -8.74 0.77
N LYS A 187 15.66 -8.43 0.22
CA LYS A 187 15.03 -9.23 -0.83
C LYS A 187 15.60 -8.86 -2.20
N GLY A 188 16.20 -9.83 -2.89
CA GLY A 188 16.74 -9.63 -4.26
C GLY A 188 15.69 -9.12 -5.24
N LEU A 189 14.51 -9.75 -5.25
CA LEU A 189 13.38 -9.33 -6.09
C LEU A 189 12.98 -7.87 -5.88
N ALA A 190 12.98 -7.36 -4.65
CA ALA A 190 12.61 -5.98 -4.38
C ALA A 190 13.60 -4.99 -5.01
N ARG A 191 14.90 -5.33 -5.01
CA ARG A 191 15.95 -4.54 -5.66
C ARG A 191 15.83 -4.56 -7.18
N GLU A 192 15.59 -5.74 -7.76
CA GLU A 192 15.39 -5.91 -9.20
C GLU A 192 14.18 -5.12 -9.70
N VAL A 193 13.03 -5.30 -9.04
CA VAL A 193 11.78 -4.59 -9.40
C VAL A 193 11.97 -3.08 -9.27
N LEU A 194 12.62 -2.60 -8.20
CA LEU A 194 12.88 -1.17 -8.03
C LEU A 194 13.78 -0.63 -9.14
N SER A 195 14.82 -1.36 -9.54
CA SER A 195 15.71 -0.94 -10.63
C SER A 195 14.95 -0.79 -11.95
N GLU A 196 14.01 -1.67 -12.27
CA GLU A 196 13.20 -1.54 -13.48
C GLU A 196 12.23 -0.34 -13.41
N ILE A 197 11.66 -0.08 -12.23
CA ILE A 197 10.80 1.09 -12.01
C ILE A 197 11.61 2.38 -12.19
N GLU A 198 12.82 2.45 -11.62
CA GLU A 198 13.73 3.58 -11.78
C GLU A 198 14.13 3.79 -13.25
N ARG A 199 14.33 2.72 -14.03
CA ARG A 199 14.56 2.84 -15.49
C ARG A 199 13.35 3.39 -16.24
N HIS A 200 12.14 3.02 -15.84
CA HIS A 200 10.91 3.44 -16.52
C HIS A 200 10.48 4.87 -16.14
N PHE A 201 10.53 5.21 -14.86
CA PHE A 201 10.03 6.49 -14.33
C PHE A 201 11.11 7.52 -14.05
N GLY A 202 12.38 7.13 -14.08
CA GLY A 202 13.53 8.02 -13.90
C GLY A 202 13.41 8.85 -12.62
N GLY A 203 13.53 10.17 -12.78
CA GLY A 203 13.49 11.13 -11.67
C GLY A 203 12.13 11.25 -10.95
N ALA A 204 11.08 10.57 -11.40
CA ALA A 204 9.81 10.51 -10.67
C ALA A 204 9.82 9.48 -9.54
N VAL A 205 10.83 8.60 -9.45
CA VAL A 205 10.94 7.67 -8.30
C VAL A 205 11.56 8.41 -7.12
N PHE A 206 10.83 8.45 -6.00
CA PHE A 206 11.35 9.05 -4.77
C PHE A 206 12.52 8.24 -4.21
N ARG A 207 13.53 8.94 -3.71
CA ARG A 207 14.68 8.34 -3.05
C ARG A 207 14.29 7.72 -1.72
N THR A 208 13.34 8.35 -1.02
CA THR A 208 12.80 7.84 0.23
C THR A 208 12.01 6.56 -0.01
N ARG A 209 12.35 5.52 0.74
CA ARG A 209 11.70 4.20 0.70
C ARG A 209 11.01 3.98 2.03
N ILE A 210 9.70 3.70 2.01
CA ILE A 210 8.95 3.40 3.23
C ILE A 210 9.20 1.95 3.60
N ARG A 211 9.90 1.73 4.72
CA ARG A 211 10.22 0.38 5.21
C ARG A 211 8.97 -0.33 5.73
N ALA A 212 8.98 -1.65 5.68
CA ALA A 212 7.97 -2.45 6.36
C ALA A 212 8.04 -2.17 7.88
N ASN A 213 6.94 -1.73 8.47
CA ASN A 213 6.89 -1.35 9.88
C ASN A 213 5.55 -1.75 10.50
N VAL A 214 5.58 -2.55 11.57
CA VAL A 214 4.38 -3.01 12.28
C VAL A 214 3.61 -1.83 12.89
N ARG A 215 4.31 -0.81 13.40
CA ARG A 215 3.68 0.38 14.00
C ARG A 215 2.86 1.18 12.99
N LEU A 216 3.24 1.18 11.71
CA LEU A 216 2.44 1.79 10.64
C LEU A 216 1.14 1.03 10.36
N ALA A 217 1.15 -0.30 10.54
CA ALA A 217 -0.04 -1.11 10.40
C ALA A 217 -0.97 -0.99 11.62
N GLU A 218 -0.41 -0.73 12.80
CA GLU A 218 -1.16 -0.54 14.04
C GLU A 218 -1.78 0.87 14.15
N SER A 219 -1.09 1.93 13.71
CA SER A 219 -1.53 3.32 13.97
C SER A 219 -2.98 3.64 13.58
N PRO A 220 -3.53 3.13 12.44
CA PRO A 220 -4.93 3.38 12.08
C PRO A 220 -5.94 2.85 13.08
N SER A 221 -5.67 1.71 13.75
CA SER A 221 -6.60 1.14 14.75
C SER A 221 -6.67 1.99 16.02
N HIS A 222 -5.70 2.89 16.22
CA HIS A 222 -5.66 3.86 17.30
C HIS A 222 -6.16 5.25 16.89
N GLY A 223 -6.58 5.43 15.64
CA GLY A 223 -7.03 6.73 15.11
C GLY A 223 -5.96 7.81 15.19
N ARG A 224 -4.69 7.43 14.99
CA ARG A 224 -3.52 8.30 15.14
C ARG A 224 -2.59 8.16 13.93
N THR A 225 -1.99 9.28 13.55
CA THR A 225 -0.88 9.28 12.59
C THR A 225 0.33 8.56 13.17
N ILE A 226 1.28 8.16 12.32
CA ILE A 226 2.51 7.51 12.81
C ILE A 226 3.32 8.41 13.75
N PHE A 227 3.23 9.73 13.56
CA PHE A 227 3.93 10.71 14.38
C PHE A 227 3.36 10.83 15.80
N GLU A 228 2.06 10.60 15.96
CA GLU A 228 1.38 10.62 17.26
C GLU A 228 1.43 9.25 17.94
N TYR A 229 1.39 8.18 17.15
CA TYR A 229 1.37 6.82 17.66
C TYR A 229 2.77 6.30 18.05
N ALA A 230 3.75 6.49 17.17
CA ALA A 230 5.11 5.97 17.35
C ALA A 230 6.15 6.91 16.71
N PRO A 231 6.41 8.10 17.32
CA PRO A 231 7.28 9.14 16.76
C PRO A 231 8.72 8.67 16.50
N GLU A 232 9.25 7.78 17.34
CA GLU A 232 10.61 7.25 17.21
C GLU A 232 10.71 6.07 16.23
N SER A 233 9.60 5.67 15.61
CA SER A 233 9.59 4.52 14.69
C SER A 233 10.24 4.85 13.36
N HIS A 234 10.78 3.82 12.71
CA HIS A 234 11.23 3.93 11.32
C HIS A 234 10.14 4.44 10.36
N GLY A 235 8.85 4.17 10.64
CA GLY A 235 7.76 4.68 9.81
C GLY A 235 7.61 6.19 9.91
N ALA A 236 7.75 6.76 11.11
CA ALA A 236 7.74 8.21 11.31
C ALA A 236 8.96 8.86 10.63
N GLN A 237 10.14 8.28 10.78
CA GLN A 237 11.36 8.74 10.11
C GLN A 237 11.20 8.73 8.58
N ASP A 238 10.71 7.62 8.02
CA ASP A 238 10.54 7.45 6.57
C ASP A 238 9.50 8.44 6.01
N TYR A 239 8.37 8.64 6.68
CA TYR A 239 7.36 9.60 6.21
C TYR A 239 7.78 11.06 6.39
N LEU A 240 8.56 11.39 7.41
CA LEU A 240 9.15 12.72 7.53
C LEU A 240 10.15 12.98 6.39
N ALA A 241 11.01 12.00 6.09
CA ALA A 241 11.94 12.09 4.96
C ALA A 241 11.19 12.26 3.63
N LEU A 242 10.11 11.50 3.41
CA LEU A 242 9.28 11.62 2.21
C LEU A 242 8.61 13.01 2.15
N ALA A 243 8.08 13.51 3.26
CA ALA A 243 7.46 14.84 3.31
C ALA A 243 8.48 15.96 2.99
N ARG A 244 9.72 15.84 3.47
CA ARG A 244 10.80 16.77 3.12
C ARG A 244 11.16 16.70 1.64
N GLU A 245 11.30 15.49 1.09
CA GLU A 245 11.57 15.28 -0.33
C GLU A 245 10.46 15.88 -1.21
N VAL A 246 9.19 15.63 -0.86
CA VAL A 246 8.02 16.23 -1.53
C VAL A 246 8.01 17.75 -1.39
N ALA A 247 8.42 18.31 -0.25
CA ALA A 247 8.54 19.74 -0.02
C ALA A 247 9.75 20.40 -0.69
N GLY A 248 10.64 19.63 -1.34
CA GLY A 248 11.88 20.13 -1.93
C GLY A 248 12.92 20.56 -0.90
N LEU A 249 12.81 20.07 0.33
CA LEU A 249 13.75 20.36 1.42
C LEU A 249 14.90 19.36 1.39
N PRO A 250 16.12 19.77 1.81
CA PRO A 250 17.24 18.84 1.93
C PRO A 250 16.91 17.73 2.94
N PRO A 251 17.48 16.53 2.80
CA PRO A 251 17.33 15.48 3.80
C PRO A 251 17.80 16.00 5.17
N GLU A 252 17.19 15.52 6.25
CA GLU A 252 17.76 15.78 7.57
C GLU A 252 19.16 15.20 7.65
N PRO A 253 20.11 15.89 8.31
CA PRO A 253 21.38 15.26 8.65
C PRO A 253 21.06 14.00 9.43
N ALA A 254 21.60 12.86 8.99
CA ALA A 254 21.42 11.60 9.68
C ALA A 254 21.76 11.83 11.16
N PRO A 255 20.94 11.35 12.12
CA PRO A 255 21.35 11.35 13.51
C PRO A 255 22.72 10.67 13.55
N ALA A 256 23.70 11.36 14.15
CA ALA A 256 25.04 10.81 14.32
C ALA A 256 24.85 9.40 14.87
N ALA A 257 25.28 8.39 14.10
CA ALA A 257 25.12 7.01 14.51
C ALA A 257 25.66 6.91 15.94
N GLU A 258 24.78 6.61 16.90
CA GLU A 258 25.22 6.20 18.21
C GLU A 258 26.17 5.03 17.94
N ALA A 259 27.45 5.26 18.25
CA ALA A 259 28.47 4.24 18.13
C ALA A 259 27.93 3.01 18.85
N GLU A 260 27.78 1.91 18.13
CA GLU A 260 27.57 0.61 18.76
C GLU A 260 28.59 0.51 19.90
N PRO A 261 28.18 0.22 21.16
CA PRO A 261 29.14 0.04 22.22
C PRO A 261 30.09 -1.06 21.77
N ALA A 262 31.37 -0.69 21.67
CA ALA A 262 32.44 -1.58 21.26
C ALA A 262 32.30 -2.90 22.02
N ALA A 263 32.30 -4.00 21.26
CA ALA A 263 32.27 -5.35 21.80
C ALA A 263 33.28 -5.45 22.96
N ILE A 264 32.77 -5.75 24.15
CA ILE A 264 33.58 -6.13 25.29
C ILE A 264 34.33 -7.40 24.85
N GLY A 265 35.66 -7.29 24.74
CA GLY A 265 36.53 -8.36 24.28
C GLY A 265 36.33 -9.64 25.07
N GLU A 266 36.38 -10.77 24.37
CA GLU A 266 36.42 -12.10 24.98
C GLU A 266 37.55 -12.19 26.02
N PRO A 267 37.32 -12.82 27.18
CA PRO A 267 38.40 -13.10 28.11
C PRO A 267 39.34 -14.17 27.53
N PRO A 268 40.64 -14.13 27.89
CA PRO A 268 41.63 -15.06 27.34
C PRO A 268 41.39 -16.49 27.85
N PRO A 269 41.85 -17.52 27.12
CA PRO A 269 41.66 -18.90 27.51
C PRO A 269 42.52 -19.24 28.74
N PRO A 270 42.05 -20.15 29.64
CA PRO A 270 42.83 -20.57 30.79
C PRO A 270 44.00 -21.47 30.37
N ALA A 271 45.15 -21.23 31.00
CA ALA A 271 46.38 -21.99 30.83
C ALA A 271 46.27 -23.41 31.40
N THR A 272 46.96 -24.33 30.73
CA THR A 272 47.12 -25.74 31.09
C THR A 272 47.95 -25.94 32.35
N ALA A 273 47.50 -26.83 33.24
CA ALA A 273 48.33 -27.48 34.23
C ALA A 273 47.87 -28.93 34.43
N SER A 274 48.86 -29.81 34.57
CA SER A 274 48.78 -31.26 34.44
C SER A 274 48.71 -31.97 35.81
N GLN A 275 48.11 -33.16 35.79
CA GLN A 275 48.36 -34.38 36.58
C GLN A 275 47.22 -34.94 37.48
N ALA A 276 47.07 -36.26 37.35
CA ALA A 276 46.02 -37.20 37.77
C ALA A 276 46.28 -37.79 39.19
N PRO A 277 45.74 -38.96 39.63
CA PRO A 277 44.60 -39.79 39.18
C PRO A 277 43.66 -40.28 40.33
N HIS A 278 42.45 -40.78 40.01
CA HIS A 278 41.93 -42.12 40.41
C HIS A 278 40.38 -42.29 40.33
N SER A 279 40.02 -43.49 39.85
CA SER A 279 38.89 -44.36 40.24
C SER A 279 37.70 -44.51 39.28
N ALA A 280 37.45 -45.79 38.95
CA ALA A 280 36.41 -46.41 38.10
C ALA A 280 35.00 -46.39 38.77
N ALA A 281 33.84 -46.72 38.18
CA ALA A 281 33.32 -47.45 37.00
C ALA A 281 31.79 -47.08 36.86
N PRO A 282 30.88 -47.79 36.14
CA PRO A 282 30.87 -48.50 34.84
C PRO A 282 29.76 -47.92 33.87
N PRO A 283 29.51 -48.48 32.65
CA PRO A 283 28.73 -47.81 31.60
C PRO A 283 27.26 -48.28 31.51
N ALA A 284 26.37 -47.44 30.95
CA ALA A 284 25.00 -47.80 30.60
C ALA A 284 24.61 -47.32 29.18
N GLU A 285 24.36 -48.33 28.34
CA GLU A 285 23.45 -48.49 27.19
C GLU A 285 23.06 -47.35 26.23
N THR A 286 23.30 -47.69 24.96
CA THR A 286 22.81 -47.10 23.70
C THR A 286 21.29 -47.25 23.48
N ALA A 287 20.68 -46.24 22.84
CA ALA A 287 19.39 -46.35 22.15
C ALA A 287 19.49 -45.82 20.70
N PRO A 288 18.79 -46.42 19.71
CA PRO A 288 19.05 -46.21 18.27
C PRO A 288 18.31 -45.01 17.63
N PRO A 289 18.74 -44.52 16.46
CA PRO A 289 18.13 -43.36 15.79
C PRO A 289 16.90 -43.75 14.94
N LYS A 290 15.92 -42.84 14.86
CA LYS A 290 14.74 -42.94 13.98
C LYS A 290 15.08 -42.46 12.54
N PRO A 291 14.45 -43.02 11.48
CA PRO A 291 14.85 -42.78 10.09
C PRO A 291 14.26 -41.49 9.47
N LYS A 292 15.05 -40.88 8.57
CA LYS A 292 14.74 -39.67 7.79
C LYS A 292 13.76 -39.96 6.65
N ALA A 293 12.73 -39.12 6.47
CA ALA A 293 11.86 -39.12 5.29
C ALA A 293 12.52 -38.35 4.12
N LYS A 294 12.49 -38.94 2.93
CA LYS A 294 12.97 -38.35 1.67
C LYS A 294 11.96 -37.33 1.13
N THR A 295 12.35 -36.08 0.98
CA THR A 295 11.62 -35.07 0.19
C THR A 295 12.30 -34.89 -1.16
N VAL A 296 11.52 -34.97 -2.24
CA VAL A 296 11.92 -34.65 -3.61
C VAL A 296 11.94 -33.12 -3.77
N PRO A 297 12.99 -32.49 -4.33
CA PRO A 297 13.01 -31.05 -4.52
C PRO A 297 12.05 -30.62 -5.65
N PRO A 298 11.35 -29.48 -5.52
CA PRO A 298 10.53 -28.94 -6.59
C PRO A 298 11.43 -28.42 -7.73
N GLN A 299 10.93 -28.53 -8.97
CA GLN A 299 11.62 -27.99 -10.15
C GLN A 299 11.74 -26.45 -10.04
N PRO A 300 12.85 -25.86 -10.55
CA PRO A 300 13.04 -24.42 -10.49
C PRO A 300 12.04 -23.68 -11.39
N ALA A 301 11.52 -22.56 -10.88
CA ALA A 301 10.72 -21.62 -11.66
C ALA A 301 11.57 -20.99 -12.79
N PRO A 302 10.97 -20.62 -13.92
CA PRO A 302 11.70 -20.05 -15.05
C PRO A 302 12.34 -18.70 -14.68
N SER A 303 13.53 -18.43 -15.22
CA SER A 303 14.29 -17.20 -14.98
C SER A 303 13.60 -15.96 -15.55
N ALA A 304 13.88 -14.79 -14.97
CA ALA A 304 13.35 -13.48 -15.37
C ALA A 304 13.59 -13.16 -16.87
N GLU A 305 14.66 -13.68 -17.46
CA GLU A 305 14.94 -13.55 -18.90
C GLU A 305 13.91 -14.26 -19.79
N THR A 306 13.35 -15.39 -19.32
CA THR A 306 12.33 -16.15 -20.05
C THR A 306 11.02 -15.37 -20.11
N VAL A 307 10.72 -14.61 -19.05
CA VAL A 307 9.54 -13.74 -18.98
C VAL A 307 9.73 -12.52 -19.87
N ALA A 308 10.92 -11.89 -19.86
CA ALA A 308 11.25 -10.76 -20.71
C ALA A 308 11.16 -11.08 -22.22
N LYS A 309 11.55 -12.30 -22.64
CA LYS A 309 11.53 -12.70 -24.05
C LYS A 309 10.13 -12.91 -24.61
N ALA A 310 9.16 -13.29 -23.78
CA ALA A 310 7.74 -13.39 -24.18
C ALA A 310 7.09 -12.02 -24.44
N PHE A 311 7.69 -10.92 -23.96
CA PHE A 311 7.20 -9.55 -24.20
C PHE A 311 7.65 -8.95 -25.54
N ALA A 312 8.67 -9.53 -26.20
CA ALA A 312 9.21 -8.97 -27.44
C ALA A 312 8.42 -9.36 -28.70
N ASP A 313 7.79 -10.55 -28.72
CA ASP A 313 7.26 -11.15 -29.96
C ASP A 313 5.73 -11.03 -30.15
N GLY A 314 5.02 -10.22 -29.36
CA GLY A 314 3.61 -9.87 -29.61
C GLY A 314 2.59 -11.03 -29.61
N GLY A 315 3.01 -12.25 -29.27
CA GLY A 315 2.17 -13.43 -29.14
C GLY A 315 1.92 -13.75 -27.68
N GLY A 316 0.71 -13.49 -27.18
CA GLY A 316 0.29 -14.02 -25.88
C GLY A 316 0.39 -15.55 -25.88
N PRO A 317 0.84 -16.19 -24.78
CA PRO A 317 0.91 -17.63 -24.73
C PRO A 317 -0.50 -18.22 -24.84
N ALA A 318 -0.71 -19.07 -25.86
CA ALA A 318 -1.90 -19.89 -25.98
C ALA A 318 -2.01 -20.80 -24.73
N SER A 319 -3.20 -20.83 -24.13
CA SER A 319 -3.51 -21.66 -22.96
C SER A 319 -3.13 -23.12 -23.20
N PRO A 320 -2.38 -23.78 -22.29
CA PRO A 320 -2.17 -25.22 -22.38
C PRO A 320 -3.50 -25.97 -22.13
N PRO A 321 -3.73 -27.12 -22.78
CA PRO A 321 -4.97 -27.89 -22.62
C PRO A 321 -5.12 -28.36 -21.17
N ALA A 322 -6.35 -28.22 -20.65
CA ALA A 322 -6.71 -28.61 -19.30
C ALA A 322 -6.40 -30.10 -19.04
N ARG A 323 -5.61 -30.39 -18.01
CA ARG A 323 -5.42 -31.76 -17.51
C ARG A 323 -6.70 -32.23 -16.79
N PRO A 324 -7.09 -33.50 -16.96
CA PRO A 324 -8.28 -34.04 -16.29
C PRO A 324 -8.06 -34.14 -14.78
N ALA A 325 -9.09 -33.76 -14.01
CA ALA A 325 -9.10 -33.79 -12.56
C ALA A 325 -8.92 -35.23 -12.01
N PRO A 326 -8.24 -35.42 -10.86
CA PRO A 326 -8.13 -36.72 -10.23
C PRO A 326 -9.49 -37.15 -9.65
N ARG A 327 -9.90 -38.39 -9.96
CA ARG A 327 -11.08 -39.06 -9.38
C ARG A 327 -10.96 -39.13 -7.85
N VAL A 328 -11.78 -38.38 -7.14
CA VAL A 328 -12.05 -38.57 -5.72
C VAL A 328 -13.09 -39.67 -5.57
N LYS A 329 -12.77 -40.72 -4.81
CA LYS A 329 -13.71 -41.77 -4.41
C LYS A 329 -14.76 -41.18 -3.46
N ALA A 330 -16.04 -41.34 -3.80
CA ALA A 330 -17.17 -40.96 -2.95
C ALA A 330 -17.27 -41.86 -1.71
N PRO A 331 -17.54 -41.31 -0.50
CA PRO A 331 -18.03 -42.09 0.61
C PRO A 331 -19.56 -42.15 0.63
N GLY A 332 -20.09 -43.38 0.72
CA GLY A 332 -21.30 -43.75 1.46
C GLY A 332 -22.63 -43.04 1.12
N ALA A 333 -23.47 -43.70 0.31
CA ALA A 333 -24.88 -43.36 0.17
C ALA A 333 -25.67 -43.77 1.44
N THR A 334 -26.16 -42.78 2.20
CA THR A 334 -27.31 -42.97 3.09
C THR A 334 -28.59 -42.67 2.32
N ARG A 335 -29.50 -43.64 2.26
CA ARG A 335 -30.82 -43.56 1.63
C ARG A 335 -31.70 -42.54 2.34
N THR A 336 -32.20 -41.54 1.61
CA THR A 336 -33.38 -40.74 2.00
C THR A 336 -34.46 -40.94 0.94
N GLY A 337 -35.67 -41.27 1.39
CA GLY A 337 -36.82 -41.67 0.57
C GLY A 337 -37.39 -40.57 -0.34
N PRO A 338 -38.39 -40.91 -1.18
CA PRO A 338 -38.91 -40.00 -2.21
C PRO A 338 -39.70 -38.83 -1.60
N PRO A 339 -39.68 -37.64 -2.26
CA PRO A 339 -40.43 -36.47 -1.81
C PRO A 339 -41.95 -36.60 -2.12
N PRO A 340 -42.82 -35.90 -1.37
CA PRO A 340 -44.26 -35.90 -1.62
C PRO A 340 -44.63 -35.10 -2.89
N PRO A 341 -45.76 -35.42 -3.53
CA PRO A 341 -46.19 -34.77 -4.77
C PRO A 341 -46.71 -33.34 -4.53
N ALA A 342 -46.44 -32.47 -5.51
CA ALA A 342 -46.89 -31.08 -5.55
C ALA A 342 -48.41 -30.97 -5.78
N PRO A 343 -49.08 -29.94 -5.23
CA PRO A 343 -50.49 -29.67 -5.54
C PRO A 343 -50.64 -28.98 -6.90
N SER A 344 -51.69 -29.36 -7.63
CA SER A 344 -52.19 -28.69 -8.84
C SER A 344 -53.72 -28.63 -8.76
N PRO A 345 -54.40 -27.74 -9.50
CA PRO A 345 -54.16 -26.31 -9.69
C PRO A 345 -54.97 -25.42 -8.71
#